data_AF-A0A3D5NYP2-F1
#
_entry.id   AF-A0A3D5NYP2-F1
#
_cell.length_a   1.000
_cell.length_b   1.000
_cell.length_c   1.000
_cell.angle_alpha   90.00
_cell.angle_beta   90.00
_cell.angle_gamma   90.00
#
_symmetry.space_group_name_H-M   'P 1'
#
loop_
_entity.id
_entity.type
_entity.pdbx_description
1 polymer ?
#
loop_
_entity_poly.entity_id
_entity_poly.type
_entity_poly.pdbx_seq_one_letter_code
_entity_poly.pdbx_strand_id
1 'polypeptide(L)' 'MATSGGYAEIKDDQVQLLVETAEQAEDIDIQRAQAAYERAKESIAAKQQQLEDEHRDLDALERALNRMRIAKRSKA' A
#
# COMPACT_ATOMS: atom_id res chain seq x y z
N MET A 1 -2.35 10.91 -4.25
CA MET A 1 -1.89 10.53 -2.90
C MET A 1 -2.16 9.05 -2.69
N ALA A 2 -1.20 8.32 -2.12
CA ALA A 2 -1.35 6.94 -1.66
C ALA A 2 -1.47 6.95 -0.13
N THR A 3 -2.33 6.10 0.43
CA THR A 3 -2.52 5.95 1.87
C THR A 3 -2.50 4.47 2.26
N SER A 4 -2.32 4.18 3.55
CA SER A 4 -2.48 2.82 4.10
C SER A 4 -3.21 2.79 5.43
N GLY A 5 -4.06 1.78 5.60
CA GLY A 5 -4.81 1.55 6.84
C GLY A 5 -5.70 2.71 7.26
N GLY A 6 -6.20 2.64 8.50
CA GLY A 6 -6.94 3.73 9.13
C GLY A 6 -8.45 3.73 8.89
N TYR A 7 -9.07 4.90 9.08
CA TYR A 7 -10.51 5.10 8.90
C TYR A 7 -10.83 6.48 8.31
N ALA A 8 -12.03 6.59 7.76
CA ALA A 8 -12.59 7.85 7.29
C ALA A 8 -13.81 8.21 8.15
N GLU A 9 -13.83 9.42 8.66
CA GLU A 9 -14.98 10.02 9.31
C GLU A 9 -15.62 11.03 8.34
N ILE A 10 -16.92 10.91 8.15
CA ILE A 10 -17.69 11.76 7.24
C ILE A 10 -18.75 12.45 8.08
N LYS A 11 -18.74 13.78 8.11
CA LYS A 11 -19.70 14.58 8.87
C LYS A 11 -20.05 15.85 8.11
N ASP A 12 -21.36 16.06 7.92
CA ASP A 12 -21.92 17.18 7.18
C ASP A 12 -21.29 17.30 5.77
N ASP A 13 -20.51 18.35 5.52
CA ASP A 13 -19.79 18.62 4.27
C ASP A 13 -18.28 18.35 4.36
N GLN A 14 -17.82 17.68 5.44
CA GLN A 14 -16.40 17.38 5.67
C GLN A 14 -16.11 15.88 5.70
N VAL A 15 -14.94 15.53 5.15
CA VAL A 15 -14.36 14.19 5.22
C VAL A 15 -12.99 14.29 5.86
N GLN A 16 -12.80 13.58 6.97
CA GLN A 16 -11.54 13.48 7.66
C GLN A 16 -11.01 12.04 7.57
N LEU A 17 -9.75 11.89 7.16
CA LEU A 17 -9.08 10.61 7.09
C LEU A 17 -8.02 10.55 8.18
N LEU A 18 -8.08 9.53 9.03
CA LEU A 18 -6.98 9.16 9.91
C LEU A 18 -6.34 7.91 9.36
N VAL A 19 -5.13 8.03 8.85
CA VAL A 19 -4.40 6.96 8.15
C VAL A 19 -3.00 6.80 8.73
N GLU A 20 -2.41 5.62 8.55
CA GLU A 20 -1.06 5.35 9.06
C GLU A 20 0.01 6.04 8.21
N THR A 21 -0.19 6.08 6.89
CA THR A 21 0.66 6.81 5.95
C THR A 21 -0.16 7.57 4.93
N ALA A 22 0.40 8.70 4.48
CA ALA A 22 -0.11 9.49 3.36
C ALA A 22 1.09 10.01 2.56
N GLU A 23 1.23 9.57 1.31
CA GLU A 23 2.35 9.89 0.42
C GLU A 23 1.82 10.59 -0.84
N GLN A 24 2.36 11.76 -1.20
CA GLN A 24 2.04 12.39 -2.47
C GLN A 24 2.65 11.60 -3.63
N ALA A 25 2.12 11.77 -4.84
CA ALA A 25 2.55 10.93 -5.95
C ALA A 25 4.01 11.22 -6.34
N GLU A 26 4.45 12.46 -6.20
CA GLU A 26 5.83 12.90 -6.46
C GLU A 26 6.85 12.36 -5.45
N ASP A 27 6.40 12.07 -4.21
CA ASP A 27 7.26 11.57 -3.13
C ASP A 27 7.44 10.04 -3.17
N ILE A 28 6.68 9.33 -4.00
CA ILE A 28 6.73 7.87 -4.07
C ILE A 28 7.98 7.41 -4.83
N ASP A 29 8.88 6.73 -4.11
CA ASP A 29 9.97 5.96 -4.71
C ASP A 29 9.43 4.67 -5.35
N ILE A 30 9.33 4.70 -6.68
CA ILE A 30 8.82 3.58 -7.49
C ILE A 30 9.73 2.35 -7.40
N GLN A 31 11.06 2.53 -7.36
CA GLN A 31 12.00 1.41 -7.32
C GLN A 31 11.87 0.66 -6.00
N ARG A 32 11.76 1.42 -4.90
CA ARG A 32 11.50 0.85 -3.58
C ARG A 32 10.14 0.16 -3.50
N ALA A 33 9.10 0.74 -4.10
CA ALA A 33 7.77 0.13 -4.14
C ALA A 33 7.77 -1.19 -4.92
N GLN A 34 8.45 -1.26 -6.06
CA GLN A 34 8.60 -2.49 -6.84
C GLN A 34 9.37 -3.57 -6.06
N ALA A 35 10.49 -3.21 -5.43
CA ALA A 35 11.25 -4.14 -4.61
C ALA A 35 10.45 -4.67 -3.40
N ALA A 36 9.55 -3.87 -2.83
CA ALA A 36 8.64 -4.32 -1.78
C ALA A 36 7.58 -5.30 -2.31
N TYR A 37 7.04 -5.03 -3.51
CA TYR A 37 6.08 -5.92 -4.17
C TYR A 37 6.68 -7.30 -4.46
N GLU A 38 7.87 -7.38 -5.07
CA GLU A 38 8.49 -8.67 -5.39
C GLU A 38 8.79 -9.47 -4.12
N ARG A 39 9.35 -8.85 -3.08
CA ARG A 39 9.61 -9.53 -1.80
C ARG A 39 8.34 -10.08 -1.15
N ALA A 40 7.26 -9.29 -1.13
CA ALA A 40 5.99 -9.73 -0.56
C ALA A 40 5.41 -10.90 -1.36
N LYS A 41 5.47 -10.83 -2.69
CA LYS A 41 5.01 -11.88 -3.60
C LYS A 41 5.80 -13.18 -3.44
N GLU A 42 7.13 -13.10 -3.36
CA GLU A 42 8.00 -14.25 -3.11
C GLU A 42 7.74 -14.86 -1.73
N SER A 43 7.54 -14.03 -0.70
CA SER A 43 7.21 -14.49 0.66
C SER A 43 5.89 -15.26 0.70
N ILE A 44 4.83 -14.72 0.07
CA ILE A 44 3.53 -15.40 -0.04
C ILE A 44 3.68 -16.75 -0.76
N ALA A 45 4.43 -16.79 -1.86
CA ALA A 45 4.65 -18.02 -2.62
C ALA A 45 5.40 -19.08 -1.80
N ALA A 46 6.37 -18.67 -0.98
CA ALA A 46 7.15 -19.56 -0.12
C ALA A 46 6.35 -20.07 1.11
N LYS A 47 5.39 -19.29 1.61
CA LYS A 47 4.66 -19.55 2.86
C LYS A 47 3.32 -20.26 2.71
N GLN A 48 3.03 -20.89 1.57
CA GLN A 48 1.79 -21.64 1.32
C GLN A 48 1.42 -22.74 2.37
N GLN A 49 2.26 -22.99 3.38
CA GLN A 49 2.04 -23.95 4.46
C GLN A 49 1.91 -23.34 5.88
N GLN A 50 2.05 -22.03 6.07
CA GLN A 50 2.00 -21.37 7.39
C GLN A 50 1.06 -20.15 7.39
N LEU A 51 -0.11 -20.31 8.03
CA LEU A 51 -1.23 -19.35 8.02
C LEU A 51 -0.96 -18.05 8.81
N GLU A 52 -0.03 -18.03 9.76
CA GLU A 52 0.12 -16.89 10.69
C GLU A 52 0.80 -15.65 10.06
N ASP A 53 1.54 -15.83 8.98
CA ASP A 53 2.34 -14.76 8.35
C ASP A 53 1.72 -14.20 7.05
N GLU A 54 0.64 -14.81 6.55
CA GLU A 54 0.08 -14.51 5.24
C GLU A 54 -0.52 -13.09 5.17
N HIS A 55 -1.23 -12.66 6.21
CA HIS A 55 -1.87 -11.34 6.25
C HIS A 55 -0.87 -10.19 6.16
N ARG A 56 0.28 -10.30 6.84
CA ARG A 56 1.30 -9.25 6.82
C ARG A 56 1.92 -9.09 5.43
N ASP A 57 2.16 -10.20 4.75
CA ASP A 57 2.75 -10.19 3.42
C ASP A 57 1.73 -9.70 2.37
N LEU A 58 0.45 -10.06 2.52
CA LEU A 58 -0.64 -9.50 1.72
C LEU A 58 -0.79 -7.99 1.90
N ASP A 59 -0.78 -7.48 3.14
CA ASP A 59 -0.85 -6.04 3.40
C ASP A 59 0.36 -5.30 2.78
N ALA A 60 1.54 -5.91 2.82
CA ALA A 60 2.74 -5.34 2.20
C ALA A 60 2.62 -5.30 0.68
N LEU A 61 2.07 -6.35 0.06
CA LEU A 61 1.79 -6.43 -1.36
C LEU A 61 0.79 -5.34 -1.79
N GLU A 62 -0.33 -5.21 -1.07
CA GLU A 62 -1.38 -4.23 -1.37
C GLU A 62 -0.86 -2.79 -1.25
N ARG A 63 -0.10 -2.48 -0.19
CA ARG A 63 0.53 -1.15 -0.05
C ARG A 63 1.49 -0.84 -1.19
N ALA A 64 2.31 -1.81 -1.61
CA ALA A 64 3.24 -1.64 -2.71
C ALA A 64 2.51 -1.38 -4.05
N LEU A 65 1.46 -2.15 -4.32
CA LEU A 65 0.60 -1.96 -5.50
C LEU A 65 -0.08 -0.60 -5.51
N ASN A 66 -0.59 -0.14 -4.36
CA ASN A 66 -1.22 1.18 -4.24
C ASN A 66 -0.22 2.30 -4.59
N ARG A 67 0.99 2.27 -4.01
CA ARG A 67 2.06 3.23 -4.30
C ARG A 67 2.38 3.29 -5.79
N MET A 68 2.63 2.15 -6.42
CA MET A 68 2.95 2.09 -7.86
C MET A 68 1.81 2.62 -8.73
N ARG A 69 0.55 2.29 -8.40
CA ARG A 69 -0.63 2.77 -9.13
C ARG A 69 -0.77 4.29 -9.06
N ILE A 70 -0.57 4.87 -7.87
CA ILE A 70 -0.66 6.33 -7.68
C ILE A 70 0.49 7.05 -8.38
N ALA A 71 1.73 6.56 -8.26
CA ALA A 71 2.89 7.14 -8.93
C ALA A 71 2.76 7.09 -10.47
N LYS A 72 2.10 6.07 -11.02
CA LYS A 72 1.82 6.00 -12.46
C LYS A 72 0.78 7.04 -12.90
N ARG A 73 -0.22 7.33 -12.06
CA ARG A 73 -1.30 8.29 -12.37
C ARG A 73 -0.82 9.74 -12.43
N SER A 74 0.22 10.13 -11.69
CA SER A 74 0.76 11.50 -11.76
C SER A 74 1.64 11.75 -12.98
N LYS A 75 2.09 10.68 -13.66
CA LYS A 75 2.90 10.76 -14.88
C LYS A 75 2.07 10.72 -16.17
N ALA A 76 0.75 10.66 -16.06
CA ALA A 76 -0.20 10.66 -17.18
C ALA A 76 -0.91 12.01 -17.23
#